data_AF-A0A958LES5-F1
#
_entry.id   AF-A0A958LES5-F1
#
_cell.length_a   1.000
_cell.length_b   1.000
_cell.length_c   1.000
_cell.angle_alpha   90.00
_cell.angle_beta   90.00
_cell.angle_gamma   90.00
#
_symmetry.space_group_name_H-M   'P 1'
#
loop_
_entity.id
_entity.type
_entity.pdbx_description
1 polymer ?
#
loop_
_entity_poly.entity_id
_entity_poly.type
_entity_poly.pdbx_seq_one_letter_code
_entity_poly.pdbx_strand_id
1 'polypeptide(L)'
;MTLRRIKNQTGYALLGVLIFIALGLVVTAGMLDSATTNMKTRSFVKTRSDQYYEVEATLNKVVSWLQANSKYLVTAFEATNFTSNFDLGSPSLGDNEGEFFGVPTMVKLAGTNNSAMLSNNAFFGTAAFPTTEHIDTHASFDPVSEFQNADLGTANARVVLMWARESAGSYEPIFRIDVVTGNNPDRGVHSYSFVYSSLVGGSAPPGFFGQDFTILQTPNNDCWSYQYSYNAGSGTWNKGAPRANCPVASNGPINISSKVNGTAATLQDDGISLDPPGGDVSGTKCTGSSCHSYTLPVLGTWASYCPVHNGNVTITSNTTWNSGGCWQDVDIDNNRTLTLTDTTAPYYFRNLIHNGNKAKIAFGPIPDGETIEIYVEGVQMNAAGHINGNKIVNGNNAPHQVIWHYLSGGTLNLEGTTDMSALIIAPSAKVEVQGNFEYYGGILAKQLYVSGNAQLYYDEALGLSSAVTDLNFTLRKASVRYR
;
A
#
# COMPACT_ATOMS: atom_id res chain seq x y z
N MET A 1 -44.63 -79.65 -80.65
CA MET A 1 -43.84 -78.41 -80.54
C MET A 1 -43.38 -78.27 -79.09
N THR A 2 -42.37 -79.05 -78.71
CA THR A 2 -41.04 -78.55 -78.27
C THR A 2 -41.05 -77.81 -76.93
N LEU A 3 -41.03 -78.61 -75.85
CA LEU A 3 -40.46 -78.25 -74.55
C LEU A 3 -39.06 -77.64 -74.76
N ARG A 4 -38.95 -76.33 -74.58
CA ARG A 4 -37.71 -75.56 -74.76
C ARG A 4 -36.96 -75.53 -73.43
N ARG A 5 -35.79 -76.18 -73.44
CA ARG A 5 -34.73 -76.16 -72.41
C ARG A 5 -34.59 -74.79 -71.71
N ILE A 6 -34.91 -74.72 -70.42
CA ILE A 6 -34.30 -73.74 -69.50
C ILE A 6 -32.95 -74.32 -69.07
N LYS A 7 -31.92 -74.06 -69.87
CA LYS A 7 -30.52 -74.28 -69.46
C LYS A 7 -30.01 -72.99 -68.81
N ASN A 8 -29.41 -73.11 -67.62
CA ASN A 8 -28.61 -72.10 -66.90
C ASN A 8 -29.33 -70.91 -66.21
N GLN A 9 -30.23 -71.15 -65.25
CA GLN A 9 -30.66 -70.10 -64.30
C GLN A 9 -30.03 -70.19 -62.89
N THR A 10 -29.37 -71.30 -62.54
CA THR A 10 -28.68 -71.46 -61.25
C THR A 10 -27.48 -70.51 -61.07
N GLY A 11 -26.82 -70.10 -62.17
CA GLY A 11 -25.70 -69.16 -62.12
C GLY A 11 -26.10 -67.72 -61.73
N TYR A 12 -27.29 -67.26 -62.12
CA TYR A 12 -27.76 -65.89 -61.83
C TYR A 12 -28.18 -65.71 -60.36
N ALA A 13 -28.76 -66.75 -59.75
CA ALA A 13 -29.11 -66.71 -58.32
C ALA A 13 -27.85 -66.63 -57.44
N LEU A 14 -26.81 -67.39 -57.77
CA LEU A 14 -25.52 -67.33 -57.07
C LEU A 14 -24.86 -65.95 -57.22
N LEU A 15 -24.87 -65.39 -58.43
CA LEU A 15 -24.35 -64.05 -58.68
C LEU A 15 -25.12 -62.98 -57.90
N GLY A 16 -26.45 -63.08 -57.84
CA GLY A 16 -27.28 -62.17 -57.04
C GLY A 16 -26.92 -62.23 -55.55
N VAL A 17 -26.78 -63.43 -54.98
CA VAL A 17 -26.36 -63.60 -53.57
C VAL A 17 -24.96 -63.03 -53.33
N LEU A 18 -24.01 -63.26 -54.24
CA LEU A 18 -22.66 -62.69 -54.11
C LEU A 18 -22.67 -61.15 -54.17
N ILE A 19 -23.50 -60.54 -55.02
CA ILE A 19 -23.66 -59.08 -55.08
C ILE A 19 -24.28 -58.56 -53.78
N PHE A 20 -25.30 -59.21 -53.23
CA PHE A 20 -25.90 -58.81 -51.95
C PHE A 20 -24.91 -58.95 -50.77
N ILE A 21 -24.10 -60.01 -50.74
CA ILE A 21 -23.04 -60.16 -49.74
C ILE A 21 -22.00 -59.04 -49.90
N ALA A 22 -21.55 -58.75 -51.13
CA ALA A 22 -20.59 -57.68 -51.39
C ALA A 22 -21.14 -56.30 -50.97
N LEU A 23 -22.40 -55.99 -51.29
CA LEU A 23 -23.08 -54.76 -50.84
C LEU A 23 -23.21 -54.71 -49.31
N GLY A 24 -23.57 -55.83 -48.68
CA GLY A 24 -23.62 -55.95 -47.22
C GLY A 24 -22.27 -55.67 -46.58
N LEU A 25 -21.17 -56.22 -47.14
CA LEU A 25 -19.82 -55.97 -46.67
C LEU A 25 -19.42 -54.50 -46.81
N VAL A 26 -19.73 -53.85 -47.93
CA VAL A 26 -19.46 -52.40 -48.12
C VAL A 26 -20.23 -51.55 -47.10
N VAL A 27 -21.51 -51.85 -46.85
CA VAL A 27 -22.31 -51.13 -45.85
C VAL A 27 -21.75 -51.34 -44.44
N THR A 28 -21.43 -52.58 -44.06
CA THR A 28 -20.84 -52.86 -42.73
C THR A 28 -19.47 -52.21 -42.55
N ALA A 29 -18.62 -52.20 -43.58
CA ALA A 29 -17.34 -51.48 -43.55
C ALA A 29 -17.54 -49.97 -43.37
N GLY A 30 -18.50 -49.37 -44.09
CA GLY A 30 -18.84 -47.95 -43.94
C GLY A 30 -19.40 -47.61 -42.55
N MET A 31 -20.23 -48.49 -41.97
CA MET A 31 -20.72 -48.32 -40.60
C MET A 31 -19.59 -48.45 -39.56
N LEU A 32 -18.64 -49.37 -39.76
CA LEU A 32 -17.49 -49.56 -38.89
C LEU A 32 -16.54 -48.36 -38.95
N ASP A 33 -16.28 -47.81 -40.14
CA ASP A 33 -15.44 -46.61 -40.31
C ASP A 33 -16.08 -45.37 -39.67
N SER A 34 -17.40 -45.19 -39.86
CA SER A 34 -18.16 -44.12 -39.20
C SER A 34 -18.17 -44.27 -37.67
N ALA A 35 -18.38 -45.47 -37.16
CA ALA A 35 -18.32 -45.75 -35.72
C ALA A 35 -16.93 -45.48 -35.14
N THR A 36 -15.88 -45.89 -35.83
CA THR A 36 -14.48 -45.65 -35.43
C THR A 36 -14.15 -44.16 -35.42
N THR A 37 -14.59 -43.42 -36.43
CA THR A 37 -14.40 -41.97 -36.51
C THR A 37 -15.15 -41.26 -35.38
N ASN A 38 -16.42 -41.61 -35.14
CA ASN A 38 -17.21 -41.04 -34.05
C ASN A 38 -16.62 -41.34 -32.66
N MET A 39 -16.12 -42.56 -32.45
CA MET A 39 -15.43 -42.93 -31.20
C MET A 39 -14.15 -42.13 -31.00
N LYS A 40 -13.32 -41.97 -32.04
CA LYS A 40 -12.12 -41.13 -32.01
C LYS A 40 -12.49 -39.69 -31.67
N THR A 41 -13.46 -39.10 -32.37
CA THR A 41 -13.91 -37.72 -32.10
C THR A 41 -14.44 -37.55 -30.67
N ARG A 42 -15.27 -38.46 -30.17
CA ARG A 42 -15.77 -38.41 -28.78
C ARG A 42 -14.65 -38.56 -27.76
N SER A 43 -13.71 -39.47 -27.99
CA SER A 43 -12.54 -39.64 -27.12
C SER A 43 -11.70 -38.37 -27.09
N PHE A 44 -11.40 -37.77 -28.25
CA PHE A 44 -10.64 -36.51 -28.31
C PHE A 44 -11.38 -35.35 -27.64
N VAL A 45 -12.69 -35.23 -27.83
CA VAL A 45 -13.51 -34.19 -27.17
C VAL A 45 -13.52 -34.40 -25.65
N LYS A 46 -13.65 -35.65 -25.18
CA LYS A 46 -13.60 -35.97 -23.74
C LYS A 46 -12.23 -35.64 -23.15
N THR A 47 -11.14 -36.16 -23.73
CA THR A 47 -9.77 -35.87 -23.26
C THR A 47 -9.50 -34.38 -23.22
N ARG A 48 -9.95 -33.63 -24.24
CA ARG A 48 -9.81 -32.18 -24.27
C ARG A 48 -10.64 -31.48 -23.18
N SER A 49 -11.85 -31.98 -22.90
CA SER A 49 -12.67 -31.46 -21.81
C SER A 49 -12.02 -31.71 -20.46
N ASP A 50 -11.46 -32.91 -20.25
CA ASP A 50 -10.77 -33.27 -19.01
C ASP A 50 -9.53 -32.39 -18.81
N GLN A 51 -8.71 -32.21 -19.84
CA GLN A 51 -7.57 -31.29 -19.85
C GLN A 51 -7.97 -29.82 -19.61
N TYR A 52 -9.14 -29.41 -20.09
CA TYR A 52 -9.66 -28.08 -19.82
C TYR A 52 -10.01 -27.88 -18.34
N TYR A 53 -10.69 -28.84 -17.74
CA TYR A 53 -11.00 -28.80 -16.30
C TYR A 53 -9.75 -28.86 -15.44
N GLU A 54 -8.72 -29.58 -15.87
CA GLU A 54 -7.41 -29.60 -15.23
C GLU A 54 -6.77 -28.20 -15.24
N VAL A 55 -6.75 -27.54 -16.40
CA VAL A 55 -6.23 -26.17 -16.54
C VAL A 55 -7.00 -25.16 -15.69
N GLU A 56 -8.32 -25.24 -15.66
CA GLU A 56 -9.16 -24.36 -14.84
C GLU A 56 -8.93 -24.60 -13.34
N ALA A 57 -8.77 -25.86 -12.93
CA ALA A 57 -8.44 -26.20 -11.55
C ALA A 57 -7.07 -25.66 -11.14
N THR A 58 -6.05 -25.81 -11.99
CA THR A 58 -4.71 -25.25 -11.74
C THR A 58 -4.73 -23.72 -11.72
N LEU A 59 -5.46 -23.06 -12.62
CA LEU A 59 -5.61 -21.61 -12.60
C LEU A 59 -6.20 -21.11 -11.26
N ASN A 60 -7.26 -21.76 -10.77
CA ASN A 60 -7.86 -21.41 -9.48
C ASN A 60 -6.90 -21.64 -8.31
N LYS A 61 -6.10 -22.71 -8.35
CA LYS A 61 -5.07 -22.99 -7.35
C LYS A 61 -3.95 -21.93 -7.36
N VAL A 62 -3.54 -21.45 -8.54
CA VAL A 62 -2.56 -20.35 -8.64
C VAL A 62 -3.10 -19.06 -8.04
N VAL A 63 -4.34 -18.69 -8.34
CA VAL A 63 -4.98 -17.50 -7.73
C VAL A 63 -5.08 -17.66 -6.22
N SER A 64 -5.49 -18.86 -5.75
CA SER A 64 -5.54 -19.16 -4.33
C SER A 64 -4.17 -19.09 -3.67
N TRP A 65 -3.09 -19.50 -4.35
CA TRP A 65 -1.73 -19.39 -3.85
C TRP A 65 -1.29 -17.92 -3.72
N LEU A 66 -1.59 -17.08 -4.73
CA LEU A 66 -1.32 -15.65 -4.66
C LEU A 66 -2.05 -14.99 -3.48
N GLN A 67 -3.32 -15.33 -3.28
CA GLN A 67 -4.12 -14.84 -2.15
C GLN A 67 -3.61 -15.34 -0.81
N ALA A 68 -3.19 -16.61 -0.70
CA ALA A 68 -2.67 -17.17 0.55
C ALA A 68 -1.30 -16.59 0.94
N ASN A 69 -0.53 -16.11 -0.04
CA ASN A 69 0.81 -15.55 0.16
C ASN A 69 0.85 -14.02 -0.01
N SER A 70 -0.29 -13.35 -0.01
CA SER A 70 -0.40 -11.92 -0.30
C SER A 70 0.47 -11.05 0.62
N LYS A 71 0.49 -11.38 1.92
CA LYS A 71 1.33 -10.73 2.94
C LYS A 71 2.82 -10.97 2.80
N TYR A 72 3.23 -12.03 2.13
CA TYR A 72 4.63 -12.28 1.79
C TYR A 72 5.03 -11.51 0.54
N LEU A 73 4.12 -11.39 -0.44
CA LEU A 73 4.41 -10.75 -1.71
C LEU A 73 4.38 -9.22 -1.65
N VAL A 74 3.61 -8.64 -0.73
CA VAL A 74 3.35 -7.19 -0.66
C VAL A 74 4.60 -6.33 -0.53
N THR A 75 5.60 -6.83 0.21
CA THR A 75 6.86 -6.10 0.47
C THR A 75 7.63 -5.80 -0.81
N ALA A 76 7.54 -6.64 -1.85
CA ALA A 76 8.15 -6.36 -3.16
C ALA A 76 7.58 -5.11 -3.85
N PHE A 77 6.37 -4.69 -3.48
CA PHE A 77 5.61 -3.65 -4.16
C PHE A 77 5.52 -2.33 -3.38
N GLU A 78 6.15 -2.27 -2.21
CA GLU A 78 6.43 -1.01 -1.52
C GLU A 78 7.39 -0.16 -2.36
N ALA A 79 7.24 1.17 -2.32
CA ALA A 79 7.99 2.13 -3.16
C ALA A 79 9.50 1.81 -3.30
N THR A 80 10.16 1.69 -2.15
CA THR A 80 11.60 1.49 -2.01
C THR A 80 12.04 0.11 -2.50
N ASN A 81 11.27 -0.92 -2.18
CA ASN A 81 11.57 -2.29 -2.59
C ASN A 81 11.29 -2.48 -4.08
N PHE A 82 10.21 -1.89 -4.60
CA PHE A 82 9.86 -2.00 -6.00
C PHE A 82 10.94 -1.38 -6.88
N THR A 83 11.36 -0.16 -6.58
CA THR A 83 12.38 0.56 -7.37
C THR A 83 13.79 -0.02 -7.25
N SER A 84 14.09 -0.76 -6.17
CA SER A 84 15.37 -1.46 -6.04
C SER A 84 15.38 -2.83 -6.73
N ASN A 85 14.22 -3.47 -6.87
CA ASN A 85 14.11 -4.81 -7.44
C ASN A 85 13.60 -4.85 -8.88
N PHE A 86 12.96 -3.78 -9.37
CA PHE A 86 12.34 -3.75 -10.69
C PHE A 86 12.63 -2.48 -11.49
N ASP A 87 12.71 -2.65 -12.81
CA ASP A 87 12.77 -1.59 -13.81
C ASP A 87 11.43 -1.51 -14.58
N LEU A 88 10.85 -0.31 -14.66
CA LEU A 88 9.69 -0.01 -15.50
C LEU A 88 10.15 0.50 -16.87
N GLY A 89 9.66 -0.12 -17.95
CA GLY A 89 10.05 0.24 -19.30
C GLY A 89 8.99 -0.05 -20.36
N SER A 90 9.42 0.00 -21.62
CA SER A 90 8.58 -0.39 -22.75
C SER A 90 8.32 -1.91 -22.74
N PRO A 91 7.14 -2.37 -23.19
CA PRO A 91 6.83 -3.79 -23.29
C PRO A 91 7.92 -4.56 -24.08
N SER A 92 8.52 -5.56 -23.45
CA SER A 92 9.54 -6.42 -24.08
C SER A 92 9.53 -7.82 -23.46
N LEU A 93 10.13 -8.78 -24.16
CA LEU A 93 10.28 -10.16 -23.66
C LEU A 93 11.40 -10.23 -22.61
N GLY A 94 11.25 -11.10 -21.62
CA GLY A 94 12.32 -11.45 -20.68
C GLY A 94 13.33 -12.42 -21.29
N ASP A 95 14.62 -12.24 -20.99
CA ASP A 95 15.68 -13.17 -21.45
C ASP A 95 15.58 -14.55 -20.77
N ASN A 96 14.94 -14.62 -19.61
CA ASN A 96 14.68 -15.85 -18.87
C ASN A 96 13.39 -16.56 -19.30
N GLU A 97 12.60 -15.99 -20.21
CA GLU A 97 11.43 -16.65 -20.76
C GLU A 97 11.86 -17.65 -21.83
N GLY A 98 11.41 -18.91 -21.71
CA GLY A 98 11.74 -19.94 -22.69
C GLY A 98 11.31 -19.56 -24.12
N GLU A 99 11.83 -20.26 -25.12
CA GLU A 99 11.57 -19.97 -26.55
C GLU A 99 10.08 -20.04 -26.93
N PHE A 100 9.26 -20.69 -26.11
CA PHE A 100 7.85 -20.95 -26.37
C PHE A 100 6.97 -20.00 -25.55
N PHE A 101 6.17 -19.18 -26.26
CA PHE A 101 5.16 -18.29 -25.68
C PHE A 101 5.71 -17.22 -24.72
N GLY A 102 6.67 -16.43 -25.22
CA GLY A 102 7.11 -15.21 -24.58
C GLY A 102 5.97 -14.21 -24.34
N VAL A 103 6.03 -13.52 -23.21
CA VAL A 103 5.03 -12.59 -22.72
C VAL A 103 5.67 -11.20 -22.62
N PRO A 104 5.29 -10.24 -23.49
CA PRO A 104 5.80 -8.89 -23.38
C PRO A 104 5.38 -8.26 -22.04
N THR A 105 6.36 -7.89 -21.20
CA THR A 105 6.15 -7.22 -19.91
C THR A 105 6.76 -5.83 -19.90
N MET A 106 6.16 -4.92 -19.14
CA MET A 106 6.68 -3.58 -18.83
C MET A 106 7.54 -3.57 -17.57
N VAL A 107 7.55 -4.65 -16.79
CA VAL A 107 8.29 -4.75 -15.52
C VAL A 107 9.33 -5.85 -15.62
N LYS A 108 10.61 -5.47 -15.44
CA LYS A 108 11.75 -6.39 -15.44
C LYS A 108 12.49 -6.34 -14.11
N LEU A 109 13.32 -7.34 -13.83
CA LEU A 109 14.20 -7.30 -12.66
C LEU A 109 15.29 -6.23 -12.86
N ALA A 110 15.49 -5.38 -11.85
CA ALA A 110 16.37 -4.23 -11.92
C ALA A 110 17.78 -4.58 -12.39
N GLY A 111 18.28 -3.85 -13.38
CA GLY A 111 19.61 -4.04 -13.95
C GLY A 111 19.73 -5.30 -14.82
N THR A 112 18.63 -5.96 -15.18
CA THR A 112 18.63 -7.14 -16.05
C THR A 112 17.55 -7.04 -17.12
N ASN A 113 17.60 -7.92 -18.12
CA ASN A 113 16.52 -8.08 -19.10
C ASN A 113 15.52 -9.17 -18.70
N ASN A 114 15.64 -9.78 -17.52
CA ASN A 114 14.79 -10.88 -17.07
C ASN A 114 13.41 -10.37 -16.64
N SER A 115 12.38 -11.13 -17.01
CA SER A 115 11.02 -10.94 -16.50
C SER A 115 10.92 -11.44 -15.07
N ALA A 116 10.16 -10.71 -14.24
CA ALA A 116 9.77 -11.17 -12.92
C ALA A 116 8.67 -12.24 -13.06
N MET A 117 9.05 -13.51 -12.92
CA MET A 117 8.14 -14.65 -13.10
C MET A 117 8.28 -15.72 -12.02
N LEU A 118 7.15 -16.34 -11.70
CA LEU A 118 7.05 -17.58 -10.92
C LEU A 118 6.67 -18.71 -11.87
N SER A 119 7.25 -19.90 -11.72
CA SER A 119 6.90 -21.06 -12.55
C SER A 119 7.13 -22.35 -11.77
N ASN A 120 6.23 -23.32 -11.91
CA ASN A 120 6.41 -24.67 -11.36
C ASN A 120 7.08 -25.63 -12.35
N ASN A 121 7.47 -25.15 -13.54
CA ASN A 121 8.09 -25.97 -14.56
C ASN A 121 9.15 -25.17 -15.34
N ALA A 122 10.34 -25.76 -15.50
CA ALA A 122 11.43 -25.17 -16.28
C ALA A 122 11.09 -24.96 -17.76
N PHE A 123 10.02 -25.62 -18.25
CA PHE A 123 9.46 -25.41 -19.57
C PHE A 123 9.23 -23.92 -19.88
N PHE A 124 8.70 -23.15 -18.93
CA PHE A 124 8.39 -21.73 -19.17
C PHE A 124 9.62 -20.81 -19.11
N GLY A 125 10.80 -21.37 -18.89
CA GLY A 125 12.04 -20.66 -18.65
C GLY A 125 12.48 -20.71 -17.20
N THR A 126 13.39 -19.84 -16.82
CA THR A 126 13.95 -19.79 -15.47
C THR A 126 13.15 -18.82 -14.62
N ALA A 127 12.38 -19.36 -13.65
CA ALA A 127 11.67 -18.55 -12.67
C ALA A 127 12.64 -17.61 -11.95
N ALA A 128 12.25 -16.34 -11.84
CA ALA A 128 13.05 -15.31 -11.21
C ALA A 128 12.10 -14.27 -10.63
N PHE A 129 12.10 -14.15 -9.31
CA PHE A 129 11.35 -13.16 -8.58
C PHE A 129 12.18 -12.79 -7.34
N PRO A 130 12.20 -11.51 -6.90
CA PRO A 130 12.98 -11.12 -5.74
C PRO A 130 12.58 -11.91 -4.50
N THR A 131 13.53 -12.17 -3.60
CA THR A 131 13.19 -12.60 -2.24
C THR A 131 12.39 -11.48 -1.57
N THR A 132 11.39 -11.88 -0.81
CA THR A 132 10.46 -10.97 -0.13
C THR A 132 10.42 -11.30 1.35
N GLU A 133 9.64 -10.56 2.11
CA GLU A 133 9.43 -10.83 3.53
C GLU A 133 7.95 -10.75 3.87
N HIS A 134 7.53 -11.53 4.87
CA HIS A 134 6.21 -11.38 5.47
C HIS A 134 6.09 -10.01 6.13
N ILE A 135 5.13 -9.20 5.71
CA ILE A 135 5.00 -7.82 6.21
C ILE A 135 4.87 -7.71 7.73
N ASP A 136 4.13 -8.63 8.39
CA ASP A 136 3.92 -8.53 9.84
C ASP A 136 5.08 -9.11 10.68
N THR A 137 5.90 -10.01 10.12
CA THR A 137 6.88 -10.80 10.91
C THR A 137 8.31 -10.63 10.44
N HIS A 138 8.52 -9.98 9.29
CA HIS A 138 9.80 -9.86 8.59
C HIS A 138 10.48 -11.22 8.32
N ALA A 139 9.70 -12.30 8.30
CA ALA A 139 10.20 -13.61 7.92
C ALA A 139 10.52 -13.62 6.42
N SER A 140 11.78 -13.90 6.08
CA SER A 140 12.21 -14.06 4.69
C SER A 140 11.38 -15.13 3.98
N PHE A 141 11.02 -14.86 2.73
CA PHE A 141 10.19 -15.70 1.89
C PHE A 141 10.76 -15.69 0.47
N ASP A 142 11.01 -16.86 -0.08
CA ASP A 142 11.46 -17.07 -1.45
C ASP A 142 10.25 -17.47 -2.32
N PRO A 143 9.63 -16.53 -3.05
CA PRO A 143 8.44 -16.84 -3.84
C PRO A 143 8.70 -17.88 -4.92
N VAL A 144 9.92 -17.99 -5.44
CA VAL A 144 10.24 -18.91 -6.53
C VAL A 144 10.20 -20.35 -6.02
N SER A 145 10.91 -20.63 -4.92
CA SER A 145 10.92 -21.97 -4.32
C SER A 145 9.55 -22.37 -3.77
N GLU A 146 8.85 -21.45 -3.11
CA GLU A 146 7.52 -21.70 -2.54
C GLU A 146 6.46 -21.95 -3.62
N PHE A 147 6.53 -21.24 -4.75
CA PHE A 147 5.63 -21.49 -5.88
C PHE A 147 5.91 -22.83 -6.58
N GLN A 148 7.19 -23.19 -6.73
CA GLN A 148 7.60 -24.47 -7.33
C GLN A 148 7.14 -25.69 -6.53
N ASN A 149 7.13 -25.57 -5.20
CA ASN A 149 6.75 -26.64 -4.29
C ASN A 149 5.23 -26.70 -4.01
N ALA A 150 4.46 -25.72 -4.49
CA ALA A 150 3.02 -25.66 -4.26
C ALA A 150 2.25 -26.75 -5.03
N ASP A 151 1.21 -27.32 -4.41
CA ASP A 151 0.27 -28.21 -5.10
C ASP A 151 -0.69 -27.41 -6.01
N LEU A 152 -0.21 -27.09 -7.21
CA LEU A 152 -0.97 -26.41 -8.25
C LEU A 152 -1.79 -27.38 -9.13
N GLY A 153 -1.83 -28.68 -8.81
CA GLY A 153 -2.45 -29.70 -9.65
C GLY A 153 -1.47 -30.29 -10.67
N THR A 154 -2.00 -30.97 -11.69
CA THR A 154 -1.20 -31.73 -12.67
C THR A 154 -0.79 -30.92 -13.90
N ALA A 155 -1.41 -29.76 -14.13
CA ALA A 155 -0.99 -28.84 -15.19
C ALA A 155 0.17 -27.96 -14.73
N ASN A 156 0.96 -27.51 -15.70
CA ASN A 156 2.07 -26.59 -15.48
C ASN A 156 1.55 -25.15 -15.48
N ALA A 157 2.08 -24.31 -14.60
CA ALA A 157 1.67 -22.92 -14.45
C ALA A 157 2.87 -21.97 -14.35
N ARG A 158 2.69 -20.78 -14.93
CA ARG A 158 3.58 -19.62 -14.77
C ARG A 158 2.77 -18.38 -14.41
N VAL A 159 3.34 -17.52 -13.57
CA VAL A 159 2.85 -16.18 -13.26
C VAL A 159 3.91 -15.17 -13.71
N VAL A 160 3.57 -14.22 -14.58
CA VAL A 160 4.45 -13.15 -15.05
C VAL A 160 3.92 -11.81 -14.56
N LEU A 161 4.77 -11.01 -13.90
CA LEU A 161 4.45 -9.63 -13.57
C LEU A 161 4.50 -8.80 -14.86
N MET A 162 3.33 -8.33 -15.32
CA MET A 162 3.18 -7.64 -16.61
C MET A 162 3.42 -6.15 -16.49
N TRP A 163 2.88 -5.57 -15.42
CA TRP A 163 2.86 -4.14 -15.16
C TRP A 163 2.61 -3.90 -13.68
N ALA A 164 2.86 -2.67 -13.22
CA ALA A 164 2.51 -2.24 -11.89
C ALA A 164 2.04 -0.77 -11.95
N ARG A 165 0.89 -0.48 -11.34
CA ARG A 165 0.30 0.86 -11.30
C ARG A 165 0.75 1.56 -10.02
N GLU A 166 1.38 2.71 -10.11
CA GLU A 166 1.68 3.52 -8.92
C GLU A 166 0.36 4.00 -8.27
N SER A 167 0.23 3.76 -6.97
CA SER A 167 -0.90 4.15 -6.12
C SER A 167 -0.38 4.50 -4.74
N ALA A 168 -0.56 5.76 -4.32
CA ALA A 168 -0.09 6.27 -3.02
C ALA A 168 1.40 5.99 -2.74
N GLY A 169 2.25 6.09 -3.78
CA GLY A 169 3.69 5.87 -3.69
C GLY A 169 4.12 4.40 -3.72
N SER A 170 3.21 3.45 -3.58
CA SER A 170 3.47 2.02 -3.77
C SER A 170 2.93 1.53 -5.12
N TYR A 171 3.16 0.27 -5.48
CA TYR A 171 2.81 -0.25 -6.79
C TYR A 171 1.77 -1.37 -6.71
N GLU A 172 0.68 -1.27 -7.46
CA GLU A 172 -0.33 -2.32 -7.58
C GLU A 172 0.00 -3.22 -8.78
N PRO A 173 0.56 -4.43 -8.57
CA PRO A 173 0.93 -5.30 -9.67
C PRO A 173 -0.26 -5.88 -10.44
N ILE A 174 -0.02 -6.09 -11.73
CA ILE A 174 -0.89 -6.83 -12.65
C ILE A 174 -0.09 -8.05 -13.11
N PHE A 175 -0.61 -9.23 -12.81
CA PHE A 175 -0.02 -10.50 -13.22
C PHE A 175 -0.77 -11.10 -14.40
N ARG A 176 -0.04 -11.78 -15.27
CA ARG A 176 -0.60 -12.77 -16.21
C ARG A 176 -0.29 -14.16 -15.69
N ILE A 177 -1.31 -15.00 -15.63
CA ILE A 177 -1.15 -16.43 -15.33
C ILE A 177 -1.30 -17.19 -16.63
N ASP A 178 -0.35 -18.05 -16.95
CA ASP A 178 -0.41 -19.03 -18.05
C ASP A 178 -0.47 -20.44 -17.46
N VAL A 179 -1.36 -21.29 -17.97
CA VAL A 179 -1.53 -22.68 -17.53
C VAL A 179 -1.62 -23.60 -18.74
N VAL A 180 -0.85 -24.71 -18.71
CA VAL A 180 -0.69 -25.65 -19.81
C VAL A 180 -0.73 -27.09 -19.31
N THR A 181 -1.55 -27.95 -19.91
CA THR A 181 -1.51 -29.40 -19.61
C THR A 181 -0.31 -30.08 -20.25
N GLY A 182 0.33 -30.99 -19.50
CA GLY A 182 1.40 -31.85 -20.01
C GLY A 182 2.75 -31.13 -20.15
N ASN A 183 3.80 -31.89 -20.47
CA ASN A 183 5.18 -31.40 -20.47
C ASN A 183 5.63 -30.79 -21.81
N ASN A 184 4.72 -30.64 -22.77
CA ASN A 184 5.02 -30.08 -24.09
C ASN A 184 4.03 -28.95 -24.42
N PRO A 185 4.51 -27.70 -24.56
CA PRO A 185 3.66 -26.55 -24.88
C PRO A 185 3.06 -26.57 -26.27
N ASP A 186 3.58 -27.37 -27.20
CA ASP A 186 3.05 -27.38 -28.55
C ASP A 186 1.81 -28.28 -28.65
N ARG A 187 1.48 -29.01 -27.57
CA ARG A 187 0.51 -30.12 -27.61
C ARG A 187 -0.50 -30.12 -26.45
N GLY A 188 -0.42 -29.17 -25.52
CA GLY A 188 -1.31 -29.07 -24.36
C GLY A 188 -2.56 -28.21 -24.61
N VAL A 189 -3.56 -28.32 -23.74
CA VAL A 189 -4.61 -27.29 -23.61
C VAL A 189 -4.03 -26.12 -22.83
N HIS A 190 -4.16 -24.92 -23.39
CA HIS A 190 -3.58 -23.70 -22.85
C HIS A 190 -4.69 -22.75 -22.40
N SER A 191 -4.49 -22.11 -21.25
CA SER A 191 -5.30 -20.98 -20.82
C SER A 191 -4.41 -19.91 -20.22
N TYR A 192 -4.82 -18.64 -20.38
CA TYR A 192 -4.21 -17.55 -19.64
C TYR A 192 -5.30 -16.63 -19.07
N SER A 193 -4.94 -15.90 -18.02
CA SER A 193 -5.80 -14.90 -17.37
C SER A 193 -4.98 -13.81 -16.72
N PHE A 194 -5.61 -12.68 -16.43
CA PHE A 194 -4.98 -11.57 -15.72
C PHE A 194 -5.52 -11.47 -14.30
N VAL A 195 -4.61 -11.29 -13.35
CA VAL A 195 -4.93 -11.03 -11.96
C VAL A 195 -4.48 -9.61 -11.64
N TYR A 196 -5.44 -8.81 -11.22
CA TYR A 196 -5.19 -7.46 -10.75
C TYR A 196 -5.06 -7.53 -9.24
N SER A 197 -4.03 -6.90 -8.70
CA SER A 197 -3.96 -6.67 -7.27
C SER A 197 -4.39 -5.24 -6.93
N SER A 198 -4.81 -5.05 -5.69
CA SER A 198 -4.85 -3.73 -5.06
C SER A 198 -4.14 -3.85 -3.72
N LEU A 199 -3.30 -2.86 -3.43
CA LEU A 199 -2.59 -2.78 -2.17
C LEU A 199 -3.62 -2.52 -1.08
N VAL A 200 -3.67 -3.41 -0.09
CA VAL A 200 -4.39 -3.16 1.14
C VAL A 200 -3.42 -2.43 2.05
N GLY A 201 -3.42 -1.10 1.93
CA GLY A 201 -2.73 -0.25 2.90
C GLY A 201 -3.29 -0.51 4.28
N GLY A 202 -2.43 -0.87 5.24
CA GLY A 202 -2.79 -0.74 6.63
C GLY A 202 -2.85 0.75 6.89
N SER A 203 -4.05 1.28 7.13
CA SER A 203 -4.29 2.65 7.57
C SER A 203 -3.64 3.77 6.80
N ALA A 204 -4.44 4.66 6.22
CA ALA A 204 -3.95 5.99 5.86
C ALA A 204 -3.03 6.55 6.99
N PRO A 205 -1.84 7.09 6.68
CA PRO A 205 -0.99 7.77 7.64
C PRO A 205 -1.87 8.67 8.50
N PRO A 206 -1.84 8.62 9.82
CA PRO A 206 -2.55 9.61 10.58
C PRO A 206 -1.70 10.89 10.52
N GLY A 207 -1.78 11.63 9.43
CA GLY A 207 -1.15 12.95 9.33
C GLY A 207 -1.81 13.85 10.37
N PHE A 208 -3.14 13.91 10.31
CA PHE A 208 -3.99 14.55 11.31
C PHE A 208 -4.95 13.52 11.90
N PHE A 209 -4.75 13.20 13.18
CA PHE A 209 -5.43 12.10 13.84
C PHE A 209 -5.86 12.42 15.25
N GLY A 210 -7.12 12.08 15.52
CA GLY A 210 -7.69 11.99 16.85
C GLY A 210 -8.15 10.55 17.11
N GLN A 211 -7.66 9.90 18.16
CA GLN A 211 -8.10 8.53 18.50
C GLN A 211 -9.61 8.45 18.72
N ASP A 212 -10.18 9.32 19.54
CA ASP A 212 -11.62 9.31 19.85
C ASP A 212 -12.45 9.97 18.74
N PHE A 213 -11.98 11.08 18.17
CA PHE A 213 -12.61 11.78 17.04
C PHE A 213 -11.65 12.80 16.40
N THR A 214 -11.94 13.16 15.15
CA THR A 214 -11.31 14.28 14.43
C THR A 214 -12.37 15.24 13.90
N ILE A 215 -12.26 16.54 14.20
CA ILE A 215 -13.20 17.57 13.71
C ILE A 215 -12.43 18.66 12.97
N LEU A 216 -12.82 18.96 11.73
CA LEU A 216 -12.38 20.10 10.93
C LEU A 216 -13.60 21.01 10.70
N GLN A 217 -13.83 21.98 11.58
CA GLN A 217 -15.14 22.61 11.76
C GLN A 217 -15.46 23.74 10.76
N THR A 218 -14.47 24.38 10.12
CA THR A 218 -14.76 25.54 9.25
C THR A 218 -14.41 25.27 7.79
N PRO A 219 -15.14 25.89 6.83
CA PRO A 219 -14.86 25.74 5.40
C PRO A 219 -13.46 26.11 4.94
N ASN A 220 -12.72 26.88 5.73
CA ASN A 220 -11.40 27.36 5.37
C ASN A 220 -10.26 26.51 5.97
N ASN A 221 -10.58 25.44 6.71
CA ASN A 221 -9.58 24.52 7.26
C ASN A 221 -9.06 23.51 6.21
N ASP A 222 -8.61 24.02 5.07
CA ASP A 222 -8.13 23.17 3.99
C ASP A 222 -6.92 22.35 4.44
N CYS A 223 -6.89 21.09 4.02
CA CYS A 223 -5.75 20.21 4.22
C CYS A 223 -5.05 19.86 2.92
N TRP A 224 -3.72 20.02 2.91
CA TRP A 224 -2.83 19.66 1.80
C TRP A 224 -1.61 18.90 2.33
N SER A 225 -0.81 18.31 1.44
CA SER A 225 0.48 17.74 1.80
C SER A 225 1.63 18.39 1.03
N TYR A 226 2.85 18.28 1.55
CA TYR A 226 4.08 18.73 0.91
C TYR A 226 5.18 17.69 1.07
N GLN A 227 6.08 17.66 0.09
CA GLN A 227 7.39 17.04 0.23
C GLN A 227 8.42 18.12 0.53
N TYR A 228 9.33 17.80 1.44
CA TYR A 228 10.46 18.64 1.76
C TYR A 228 11.72 18.04 1.15
N SER A 229 12.56 18.89 0.55
CA SER A 229 13.85 18.48 0.00
C SER A 229 14.97 19.26 0.68
N TYR A 230 15.99 18.56 1.18
CA TYR A 230 17.16 19.18 1.78
C TYR A 230 18.10 19.73 0.72
N ASN A 231 18.47 21.01 0.80
CA ASN A 231 19.52 21.59 -0.01
C ASN A 231 20.82 21.64 0.79
N ALA A 232 21.70 20.66 0.55
CA ALA A 232 22.99 20.55 1.23
C ALA A 232 23.91 21.78 1.01
N GLY A 233 23.74 22.53 -0.09
CA GLY A 233 24.55 23.72 -0.37
C GLY A 233 24.19 24.93 0.49
N SER A 234 22.92 25.09 0.86
CA SER A 234 22.45 26.15 1.75
C SER A 234 22.23 25.69 3.20
N GLY A 235 22.18 24.38 3.45
CA GLY A 235 21.80 23.82 4.74
C GLY A 235 20.34 24.11 5.10
N THR A 236 19.47 24.29 4.09
CA THR A 236 18.06 24.65 4.29
C THR A 236 17.13 23.65 3.63
N TRP A 237 15.96 23.47 4.22
CA TRP A 237 14.88 22.70 3.62
C TRP A 237 14.02 23.56 2.70
N ASN A 238 13.69 23.02 1.53
CA ASN A 238 12.75 23.64 0.61
C ASN A 238 11.42 22.90 0.65
N LYS A 239 10.35 23.66 0.87
CA LYS A 239 8.97 23.16 0.75
C LYS A 239 8.61 23.01 -0.73
N GLY A 240 8.17 21.83 -1.13
CA GLY A 240 7.70 21.55 -2.48
C GLY A 240 6.36 22.20 -2.83
N ALA A 241 5.83 21.84 -4.00
CA ALA A 241 4.47 22.21 -4.38
C ALA A 241 3.42 21.45 -3.55
N PRO A 242 2.22 22.03 -3.31
CA PRO A 242 1.16 21.33 -2.59
C PRO A 242 0.69 20.10 -3.37
N ARG A 243 0.38 19.02 -2.66
CA ARG A 243 -0.10 17.75 -3.21
C ARG A 243 -1.40 17.32 -2.54
N ALA A 244 -2.17 16.51 -3.25
CA ALA A 244 -3.45 15.98 -2.78
C ALA A 244 -3.29 14.67 -1.99
N ASN A 245 -2.33 14.63 -1.04
CA ASN A 245 -2.08 13.47 -0.19
C ASN A 245 -2.19 13.79 1.30
N CYS A 246 -2.98 14.80 1.71
CA CYS A 246 -3.23 15.04 3.13
C CYS A 246 -4.04 13.88 3.72
N PRO A 247 -3.55 13.21 4.78
CA PRO A 247 -4.28 12.11 5.37
C PRO A 247 -4.86 12.52 6.74
N VAL A 248 -6.18 12.34 6.87
CA VAL A 248 -6.97 12.62 8.07
C VAL A 248 -7.58 11.32 8.56
N ALA A 249 -7.41 10.98 9.83
CA ALA A 249 -7.92 9.72 10.36
C ALA A 249 -8.45 9.80 11.80
N SER A 250 -9.23 8.79 12.22
CA SER A 250 -9.71 8.68 13.61
C SER A 250 -10.22 7.27 13.93
N ASN A 251 -9.96 6.74 15.13
CA ASN A 251 -10.62 5.49 15.53
C ASN A 251 -12.13 5.67 15.83
N GLY A 252 -12.60 6.92 15.95
CA GLY A 252 -14.02 7.27 16.04
C GLY A 252 -14.46 8.19 14.90
N PRO A 253 -15.48 9.04 15.11
CA PRO A 253 -16.08 9.81 14.03
C PRO A 253 -15.15 10.93 13.53
N ILE A 254 -15.31 11.26 12.25
CA ILE A 254 -14.66 12.38 11.57
C ILE A 254 -15.74 13.33 11.05
N ASN A 255 -15.71 14.59 11.48
CA ASN A 255 -16.59 15.64 10.96
C ASN A 255 -15.76 16.65 10.16
N ILE A 256 -16.08 16.81 8.88
CA ILE A 256 -15.33 17.65 7.94
C ILE A 256 -16.26 18.69 7.35
N SER A 257 -16.08 19.95 7.73
CA SER A 257 -16.71 21.11 7.11
C SER A 257 -15.78 21.83 6.13
N SER A 258 -14.56 21.31 5.89
CA SER A 258 -13.50 21.88 5.04
C SER A 258 -13.09 20.96 3.88
N LYS A 259 -12.14 21.40 3.05
CA LYS A 259 -11.58 20.54 1.99
C LYS A 259 -10.36 19.74 2.47
N VAL A 260 -10.44 18.41 2.42
CA VAL A 260 -9.29 17.52 2.59
C VAL A 260 -8.79 17.08 1.21
N ASN A 261 -7.65 17.63 0.78
CA ASN A 261 -6.99 17.22 -0.46
C ASN A 261 -6.16 15.95 -0.18
N GLY A 262 -6.84 14.82 -0.05
CA GLY A 262 -6.25 13.52 0.25
C GLY A 262 -7.26 12.53 0.82
N THR A 263 -6.89 11.75 1.82
CA THR A 263 -7.68 10.61 2.31
C THR A 263 -8.29 10.90 3.68
N ALA A 264 -9.51 10.43 3.89
CA ALA A 264 -10.16 10.39 5.20
C ALA A 264 -10.46 8.93 5.59
N ALA A 265 -10.02 8.49 6.77
CA ALA A 265 -10.18 7.09 7.20
C ALA A 265 -10.65 6.98 8.67
N THR A 266 -11.67 6.18 8.92
CA THR A 266 -12.19 5.91 10.28
C THR A 266 -12.48 4.43 10.51
N LEU A 267 -12.31 3.96 11.75
CA LEU A 267 -12.73 2.60 12.16
C LEU A 267 -14.24 2.46 12.35
N GLN A 268 -14.98 3.57 12.37
CA GLN A 268 -16.42 3.57 12.57
C GLN A 268 -17.14 3.43 11.22
N ASP A 269 -18.09 2.49 11.13
CA ASP A 269 -19.00 2.40 9.98
C ASP A 269 -19.78 3.70 9.82
N ASP A 270 -19.83 4.24 8.60
CA ASP A 270 -20.40 5.57 8.29
C ASP A 270 -19.84 6.71 9.16
N GLY A 271 -18.62 6.55 9.70
CA GLY A 271 -18.02 7.50 10.64
C GLY A 271 -17.51 8.80 10.04
N ILE A 272 -17.64 9.03 8.72
CA ILE A 272 -17.20 10.28 8.07
C ILE A 272 -18.42 11.11 7.70
N SER A 273 -18.60 12.25 8.37
CA SER A 273 -19.62 13.24 8.06
C SER A 273 -19.00 14.43 7.32
N LEU A 274 -19.55 14.78 6.16
CA LEU A 274 -19.17 15.95 5.38
C LEU A 274 -20.26 17.01 5.52
N ASP A 275 -19.91 18.22 5.94
CA ASP A 275 -20.83 19.34 6.17
C ASP A 275 -20.77 20.36 5.01
N PRO A 276 -21.78 20.41 4.12
CA PRO A 276 -21.79 21.32 2.98
C PRO A 276 -21.96 22.79 3.38
N PRO A 277 -21.47 23.76 2.58
CA PRO A 277 -20.85 23.58 1.26
C PRO A 277 -19.34 23.31 1.29
N GLY A 278 -18.71 23.31 2.47
CA GLY A 278 -17.25 23.26 2.59
C GLY A 278 -16.65 21.86 2.71
N GLY A 279 -17.39 20.90 3.27
CA GLY A 279 -16.91 19.53 3.50
C GLY A 279 -16.69 18.74 2.20
N ASP A 280 -15.42 18.44 1.88
CA ASP A 280 -15.04 17.64 0.72
C ASP A 280 -13.77 16.81 1.00
N VAL A 281 -13.66 15.63 0.38
CA VAL A 281 -12.47 14.76 0.44
C VAL A 281 -12.14 14.33 -0.97
N SER A 282 -11.01 14.81 -1.52
CA SER A 282 -10.68 14.58 -2.93
C SER A 282 -10.14 13.17 -3.24
N GLY A 283 -9.64 12.46 -2.22
CA GLY A 283 -9.10 11.10 -2.32
C GLY A 283 -10.07 10.06 -1.75
N THR A 284 -9.52 9.03 -1.12
CA THR A 284 -10.31 7.91 -0.62
C THR A 284 -11.03 8.28 0.68
N LYS A 285 -12.30 7.86 0.79
CA LYS A 285 -13.04 7.82 2.05
C LYS A 285 -13.17 6.38 2.48
N CYS A 286 -12.61 6.04 3.63
CA CYS A 286 -12.66 4.68 4.17
C CYS A 286 -13.35 4.69 5.53
N THR A 287 -14.42 3.91 5.69
CA THR A 287 -15.13 3.70 6.97
C THR A 287 -15.15 2.21 7.34
N GLY A 288 -15.03 1.91 8.63
CA GLY A 288 -15.15 0.56 9.18
C GLY A 288 -13.82 -0.02 9.68
N SER A 289 -13.89 -1.13 10.40
CA SER A 289 -12.78 -1.64 11.22
C SER A 289 -11.50 -2.01 10.46
N SER A 290 -11.55 -2.13 9.13
CA SER A 290 -10.39 -2.45 8.28
C SER A 290 -9.75 -1.21 7.63
N CYS A 291 -10.29 -0.01 7.85
CA CYS A 291 -9.83 1.19 7.17
C CYS A 291 -8.51 1.73 7.71
N HIS A 292 -8.22 1.46 8.98
CA HIS A 292 -6.91 1.66 9.56
C HIS A 292 -6.65 0.72 10.75
N SER A 293 -5.43 0.72 11.27
CA SER A 293 -5.01 0.01 12.47
C SER A 293 -4.11 0.88 13.35
N TYR A 294 -4.11 2.20 13.14
CA TYR A 294 -3.24 3.09 13.89
C TYR A 294 -3.63 3.16 15.36
N THR A 295 -2.64 2.98 16.22
CA THR A 295 -2.77 3.13 17.68
C THR A 295 -1.77 4.18 18.12
N LEU A 296 -2.23 5.14 18.93
CA LEU A 296 -1.34 6.16 19.49
C LEU A 296 -0.26 5.52 20.36
N PRO A 297 0.97 6.04 20.36
CA PRO A 297 2.01 5.57 21.25
C PRO A 297 1.59 5.81 22.71
N VAL A 298 1.92 4.86 23.58
CA VAL A 298 1.77 5.04 25.02
C VAL A 298 2.99 5.83 25.52
N LEU A 299 2.76 7.06 25.95
CA LEU A 299 3.80 7.87 26.58
C LEU A 299 3.78 7.71 28.10
N GLY A 300 4.96 7.69 28.71
CA GLY A 300 5.13 7.71 30.16
C GLY A 300 4.80 9.07 30.76
N THR A 301 4.79 9.14 32.10
CA THR A 301 4.69 10.43 32.80
C THR A 301 6.04 11.15 32.75
N TRP A 302 6.05 12.47 32.95
CA TRP A 302 7.32 13.20 33.03
C TRP A 302 8.25 12.57 34.07
N ALA A 303 7.76 12.29 35.28
CA ALA A 303 8.56 11.67 36.35
C ALA A 303 9.18 10.31 35.97
N SER A 304 8.58 9.57 35.03
CA SER A 304 9.12 8.30 34.54
C SER A 304 10.31 8.47 33.59
N TYR A 305 10.27 9.50 32.74
CA TYR A 305 11.39 9.89 31.87
C TYR A 305 12.49 10.64 32.64
N CYS A 306 12.08 11.33 33.70
CA CYS A 306 12.84 12.35 34.41
C CYS A 306 12.92 12.11 35.92
N PRO A 307 13.41 10.96 36.39
CA PRO A 307 13.48 10.66 37.82
C PRO A 307 14.49 11.54 38.57
N VAL A 308 15.52 12.03 37.86
CA VAL A 308 16.50 13.00 38.34
C VAL A 308 16.44 14.20 37.41
N HIS A 309 16.24 15.39 37.97
CA HIS A 309 16.03 16.61 37.20
C HIS A 309 16.93 17.74 37.69
N ASN A 310 17.21 18.68 36.79
CA ASN A 310 18.04 19.86 37.04
C ASN A 310 17.33 20.94 37.88
N GLY A 311 16.07 20.70 38.26
CA GLY A 311 15.26 21.63 39.04
C GLY A 311 14.67 22.74 38.17
N ASN A 312 14.49 23.91 38.78
CA ASN A 312 13.86 25.06 38.15
C ASN A 312 14.91 26.01 37.57
N VAL A 313 14.65 26.55 36.39
CA VAL A 313 15.54 27.50 35.71
C VAL A 313 14.74 28.63 35.07
N THR A 314 15.26 29.85 35.19
CA THR A 314 14.73 31.02 34.49
C THR A 314 15.71 31.47 33.41
N ILE A 315 15.23 31.54 32.16
CA ILE A 315 15.98 31.99 30.99
C ILE A 315 15.87 33.52 30.92
N THR A 316 16.81 34.21 31.57
CA THR A 316 16.85 35.68 31.70
C THR A 316 17.61 36.40 30.58
N SER A 317 18.27 35.64 29.71
CA SER A 317 18.97 36.06 28.49
C SER A 317 18.69 35.07 27.36
N ASN A 318 18.97 35.42 26.11
CA ASN A 318 18.91 34.40 25.05
C ASN A 318 19.95 33.31 25.35
N THR A 319 19.50 32.06 25.38
CA THR A 319 20.29 30.92 25.83
C THR A 319 20.18 29.78 24.83
N THR A 320 21.29 29.09 24.58
CA THR A 320 21.33 27.87 23.77
C THR A 320 21.66 26.69 24.66
N TRP A 321 20.88 25.61 24.58
CA TRP A 321 21.22 24.32 25.16
C TRP A 321 21.60 23.35 24.05
N ASN A 322 22.84 22.88 24.11
CA ASN A 322 23.45 21.97 23.15
C ASN A 322 23.51 20.51 23.65
N SER A 323 22.89 20.24 24.80
CA SER A 323 22.68 18.91 25.33
C SER A 323 21.24 18.80 25.82
N GLY A 324 20.62 17.67 25.51
CA GLY A 324 19.35 17.23 26.07
C GLY A 324 19.44 17.15 27.58
N GLY A 325 18.30 17.08 28.25
CA GLY A 325 18.28 17.11 29.70
C GLY A 325 16.88 17.13 30.27
N CYS A 326 16.84 17.24 31.59
CA CYS A 326 15.62 17.10 32.36
C CYS A 326 15.42 18.29 33.28
N TRP A 327 14.31 19.01 33.12
CA TRP A 327 14.00 20.19 33.93
C TRP A 327 12.60 20.11 34.50
N GLN A 328 12.48 20.56 35.75
CA GLN A 328 11.19 20.68 36.40
C GLN A 328 10.47 21.89 35.80
N ASP A 329 10.82 23.10 36.19
CA ASP A 329 10.20 24.30 35.62
C ASP A 329 11.22 25.08 34.77
N VAL A 330 10.88 25.38 33.52
CA VAL A 330 11.67 26.25 32.63
C VAL A 330 10.85 27.50 32.35
N ASP A 331 11.23 28.61 32.98
CA ASP A 331 10.60 29.91 32.82
C ASP A 331 11.38 30.78 31.84
N ILE A 332 10.79 31.08 30.68
CA ILE A 332 11.40 31.92 29.65
C ILE A 332 10.89 33.34 29.81
N ASP A 333 11.77 34.27 30.19
CA ASP A 333 11.43 35.68 30.36
C ASP A 333 10.94 36.32 29.05
N ASN A 334 10.18 37.41 29.18
CA ASN A 334 9.71 38.16 28.03
C ASN A 334 10.88 38.65 27.16
N ASN A 335 10.74 38.55 25.85
CA ASN A 335 11.78 38.83 24.85
C ASN A 335 13.02 37.91 24.94
N ARG A 336 12.93 36.76 25.60
CA ARG A 336 14.00 35.75 25.62
C ARG A 336 13.67 34.55 24.74
N THR A 337 14.72 33.95 24.21
CA THR A 337 14.67 32.73 23.40
C THR A 337 15.54 31.66 24.06
N LEU A 338 14.96 30.49 24.28
CA LEU A 338 15.70 29.27 24.55
C LEU A 338 15.86 28.50 23.24
N THR A 339 17.09 28.32 22.76
CA THR A 339 17.39 27.56 21.54
C THR A 339 17.87 26.15 21.89
N LEU A 340 17.24 25.13 21.34
CA LEU A 340 17.60 23.72 21.51
C LEU A 340 18.34 23.22 20.25
N THR A 341 19.44 22.49 20.41
CA THR A 341 20.27 22.04 19.28
C THR A 341 20.77 20.60 19.39
N ASP A 342 20.44 19.87 20.46
CA ASP A 342 20.85 18.47 20.61
C ASP A 342 19.88 17.56 19.85
N THR A 343 20.43 16.79 18.92
CA THR A 343 19.74 15.80 18.11
C THR A 343 20.01 14.37 18.57
N THR A 344 20.84 14.20 19.59
CA THR A 344 21.27 12.90 20.14
C THR A 344 20.55 12.53 21.43
N ALA A 345 20.07 13.52 22.18
CA ALA A 345 19.30 13.32 23.41
C ALA A 345 18.08 14.26 23.49
N PRO A 346 16.92 13.75 23.92
CA PRO A 346 15.70 14.54 24.05
C PRO A 346 15.75 15.56 25.20
N TYR A 347 14.88 16.57 25.12
CA TYR A 347 14.65 17.54 26.18
C TYR A 347 13.34 17.25 26.90
N TYR A 348 13.38 17.19 28.23
CA TYR A 348 12.20 16.91 29.05
C TYR A 348 11.86 18.09 29.95
N PHE A 349 10.62 18.53 29.89
CA PHE A 349 10.10 19.68 30.61
C PHE A 349 8.87 19.26 31.42
N ARG A 350 8.89 19.44 32.74
CA ARG A 350 7.66 19.27 33.52
C ARG A 350 6.73 20.43 33.26
N ASN A 351 7.22 21.65 33.42
CA ASN A 351 6.51 22.87 33.04
C ASN A 351 7.39 23.73 32.14
N LEU A 352 6.88 24.03 30.95
CA LEU A 352 7.42 25.04 30.08
C LEU A 352 6.58 26.31 30.21
N ILE A 353 7.18 27.36 30.78
CA ILE A 353 6.51 28.60 31.13
C ILE A 353 7.00 29.71 30.18
N HIS A 354 6.09 30.31 29.42
CA HIS A 354 6.39 31.47 28.58
C HIS A 354 5.92 32.75 29.28
N ASN A 355 6.86 33.48 29.88
CA ASN A 355 6.57 34.70 30.64
C ASN A 355 6.47 35.91 29.71
N GLY A 356 5.38 35.97 28.95
CA GLY A 356 5.03 37.10 28.08
C GLY A 356 5.01 36.78 26.58
N ASN A 357 4.57 37.76 25.80
CA ASN A 357 4.25 37.54 24.38
C ASN A 357 5.47 37.29 23.49
N LYS A 358 6.70 37.60 23.94
CA LYS A 358 7.92 37.34 23.15
C LYS A 358 8.87 36.30 23.74
N ALA A 359 8.46 35.62 24.80
CA ALA A 359 9.15 34.43 25.30
C ALA A 359 8.92 33.24 24.34
N LYS A 360 9.99 32.53 23.93
CA LYS A 360 9.89 31.44 22.96
C LYS A 360 10.95 30.36 23.11
N ILE A 361 10.61 29.15 22.69
CA ILE A 361 11.56 28.09 22.34
C ILE A 361 11.82 28.15 20.84
N ALA A 362 13.08 27.99 20.45
CA ALA A 362 13.50 27.81 19.07
C ALA A 362 14.31 26.52 18.92
N PHE A 363 14.26 25.94 17.73
CA PHE A 363 15.13 24.83 17.33
C PHE A 363 16.20 25.37 16.41
N GLY A 364 17.46 25.04 16.72
CA GLY A 364 18.60 25.41 15.87
C GLY A 364 18.63 24.61 14.56
N PRO A 365 19.70 24.77 13.77
CA PRO A 365 19.91 23.95 12.58
C PRO A 365 19.93 22.46 12.94
N ILE A 366 19.15 21.65 12.22
CA ILE A 366 19.05 20.20 12.39
C ILE A 366 19.54 19.56 11.09
N PRO A 367 20.64 18.76 11.12
CA PRO A 367 21.12 18.04 9.95
C PRO A 367 20.06 17.14 9.30
N ASP A 368 20.24 16.84 8.02
CA ASP A 368 19.37 15.89 7.32
C ASP A 368 19.39 14.52 8.00
N GLY A 369 18.22 13.90 8.12
CA GLY A 369 18.02 12.63 8.84
C GLY A 369 18.06 12.73 10.38
N GLU A 370 18.33 13.90 10.96
CA GLU A 370 18.31 14.11 12.41
C GLU A 370 17.01 14.79 12.87
N THR A 371 16.69 14.63 14.16
CA THR A 371 15.50 15.23 14.78
C THR A 371 15.83 15.80 16.16
N ILE A 372 15.05 16.79 16.61
CA ILE A 372 15.05 17.23 18.01
C ILE A 372 13.69 16.86 18.62
N GLU A 373 13.75 16.08 19.70
CA GLU A 373 12.58 15.66 20.46
C GLU A 373 12.43 16.47 21.75
N ILE A 374 11.21 16.92 22.03
CA ILE A 374 10.84 17.52 23.31
C ILE A 374 9.66 16.78 23.94
N TYR A 375 9.73 16.61 25.25
CA TYR A 375 8.71 15.96 26.07
C TYR A 375 8.21 16.95 27.10
N VAL A 376 6.95 17.35 27.02
CA VAL A 376 6.39 18.43 27.84
C VAL A 376 5.11 17.96 28.54
N GLU A 377 5.09 17.99 29.87
CA GLU A 377 3.88 17.68 30.65
C GLU A 377 2.96 18.91 30.74
N GLY A 378 3.48 20.03 31.19
CA GLY A 378 2.76 21.28 31.40
C GLY A 378 3.28 22.38 30.48
N VAL A 379 2.35 23.12 29.88
CA VAL A 379 2.66 24.37 29.18
C VAL A 379 1.88 25.48 29.85
N GLN A 380 2.59 26.51 30.29
CA GLN A 380 1.99 27.63 31.02
C GLN A 380 2.31 28.94 30.30
N MET A 381 1.30 29.81 30.27
CA MET A 381 1.41 31.15 29.70
C MET A 381 1.02 32.11 30.83
N ASN A 382 1.95 32.96 31.27
CA ASN A 382 1.67 33.93 32.34
C ASN A 382 0.80 35.11 31.87
N ALA A 383 0.67 35.28 30.55
CA ALA A 383 -0.34 36.15 29.93
C ALA A 383 -1.49 35.29 29.40
N ALA A 384 -2.62 35.90 29.04
CA ALA A 384 -3.76 35.25 28.36
C ALA A 384 -3.42 34.73 26.93
N GLY A 385 -2.18 34.30 26.72
CA GLY A 385 -1.67 33.82 25.44
C GLY A 385 -1.89 32.32 25.29
N HIS A 386 -1.91 31.91 24.04
CA HIS A 386 -1.99 30.53 23.60
C HIS A 386 -0.68 30.13 22.92
N ILE A 387 -0.45 28.83 22.73
CA ILE A 387 0.72 28.36 21.99
C ILE A 387 0.51 28.57 20.50
N ASN A 388 1.52 29.10 19.80
CA ASN A 388 1.53 29.29 18.36
C ASN A 388 2.96 29.33 17.82
N GLY A 389 3.09 29.60 16.52
CA GLY A 389 4.38 29.74 15.84
C GLY A 389 5.36 30.74 16.44
N ASN A 390 4.92 31.73 17.23
CA ASN A 390 5.85 32.63 17.91
C ASN A 390 6.45 32.03 19.18
N LYS A 391 5.83 30.98 19.74
CA LYS A 391 6.24 30.34 20.99
C LYS A 391 7.14 29.14 20.77
N ILE A 392 6.89 28.40 19.69
CA ILE A 392 7.65 27.23 19.30
C ILE A 392 8.08 27.44 17.86
N VAL A 393 9.36 27.81 17.67
CA VAL A 393 9.90 28.22 16.38
C VAL A 393 10.81 27.13 15.82
N ASN A 394 10.39 26.49 14.74
CA ASN A 394 11.24 25.61 13.95
C ASN A 394 11.93 26.42 12.84
N GLY A 395 13.20 26.80 13.07
CA GLY A 395 13.96 27.61 12.12
C GLY A 395 14.29 26.89 10.80
N ASN A 396 14.19 25.56 10.77
CA ASN A 396 14.49 24.76 9.57
C ASN A 396 13.30 24.67 8.63
N ASN A 397 12.10 25.04 9.10
CA ASN A 397 10.83 24.90 8.38
C ASN A 397 10.50 23.47 7.91
N ALA A 398 11.18 22.45 8.44
CA ALA A 398 10.94 21.05 8.17
C ALA A 398 10.25 20.40 9.38
N PRO A 399 8.92 20.19 9.32
CA PRO A 399 8.16 19.68 10.46
C PRO A 399 8.66 18.33 11.00
N HIS A 400 9.08 17.41 10.12
CA HIS A 400 9.58 16.09 10.50
C HIS A 400 10.85 16.11 11.35
N GLN A 401 11.57 17.24 11.43
CA GLN A 401 12.77 17.36 12.27
C GLN A 401 12.46 17.78 13.72
N VAL A 402 11.25 18.23 14.02
CA VAL A 402 10.87 18.69 15.36
C VAL A 402 9.68 17.88 15.86
N ILE A 403 9.91 17.07 16.88
CA ILE A 403 8.89 16.19 17.45
C ILE A 403 8.56 16.65 18.86
N TRP A 404 7.29 16.97 19.10
CA TRP A 404 6.78 17.40 20.38
C TRP A 404 5.84 16.35 20.98
N HIS A 405 6.33 15.68 22.02
CA HIS A 405 5.57 14.79 22.88
C HIS A 405 4.88 15.58 24.00
N TYR A 406 3.55 15.68 23.94
CA TYR A 406 2.75 16.30 25.00
C TYR A 406 2.22 15.22 25.96
N LEU A 407 2.70 15.25 27.21
CA LEU A 407 2.53 14.17 28.19
C LEU A 407 1.27 14.31 29.06
N SER A 408 0.67 15.50 29.10
CA SER A 408 -0.55 15.72 29.89
C SER A 408 -1.79 15.19 29.19
N GLY A 409 -2.82 14.87 29.98
CA GLY A 409 -4.15 14.50 29.49
C GLY A 409 -5.10 15.69 29.28
N GLY A 410 -4.62 16.92 29.49
CA GLY A 410 -5.42 18.15 29.33
C GLY A 410 -5.67 18.54 27.88
N THR A 411 -6.20 19.75 27.68
CA THR A 411 -6.31 20.35 26.35
C THR A 411 -5.04 21.13 26.01
N LEU A 412 -4.42 20.81 24.88
CA LEU A 412 -3.37 21.60 24.26
C LEU A 412 -4.00 22.56 23.22
N ASN A 413 -4.06 23.84 23.58
CA ASN A 413 -4.61 24.89 22.70
C ASN A 413 -3.50 25.51 21.85
N LEU A 414 -3.59 25.32 20.55
CA LEU A 414 -2.77 25.98 19.53
C LEU A 414 -3.60 27.12 18.92
N GLU A 415 -3.28 28.36 19.23
CA GLU A 415 -4.02 29.53 18.75
C GLU A 415 -3.12 30.71 18.44
N GLY A 416 -3.32 31.30 17.26
CA GLY A 416 -2.64 32.52 16.85
C GLY A 416 -2.78 32.80 15.35
N THR A 417 -1.87 33.63 14.85
CA THR A 417 -1.78 34.02 13.43
C THR A 417 -0.40 33.75 12.84
N THR A 418 0.44 32.98 13.54
CA THR A 418 1.81 32.68 13.12
C THR A 418 1.97 31.20 12.97
N ASP A 419 2.51 30.81 11.83
CA ASP A 419 2.62 29.44 11.38
C ASP A 419 3.48 28.59 12.31
N MET A 420 3.08 27.34 12.48
CA MET A 420 3.77 26.39 13.33
C MET A 420 4.22 25.19 12.50
N SER A 421 5.41 24.65 12.78
CA SER A 421 6.01 23.55 12.02
C SER A 421 6.60 22.52 12.97
N ALA A 422 5.88 21.41 13.21
CA ALA A 422 6.28 20.31 14.08
C ALA A 422 5.41 19.06 13.86
N LEU A 423 5.88 17.91 14.32
CA LEU A 423 5.03 16.76 14.66
C LEU A 423 4.60 16.87 16.12
N ILE A 424 3.29 16.85 16.40
CA ILE A 424 2.77 16.80 17.77
C ILE A 424 2.22 15.40 18.07
N ILE A 425 2.68 14.80 19.17
CA ILE A 425 2.24 13.51 19.67
C ILE A 425 1.67 13.71 21.08
N ALA A 426 0.34 13.63 21.20
CA ALA A 426 -0.43 14.01 22.38
C ALA A 426 -1.47 12.91 22.72
N PRO A 427 -1.02 11.68 23.06
CA PRO A 427 -1.86 10.49 23.07
C PRO A 427 -2.97 10.49 24.13
N SER A 428 -2.83 11.32 25.16
CA SER A 428 -3.80 11.45 26.24
C SER A 428 -4.62 12.75 26.18
N ALA A 429 -4.29 13.66 25.26
CA ALA A 429 -4.80 15.04 25.26
C ALA A 429 -5.74 15.34 24.09
N LYS A 430 -6.59 16.33 24.32
CA LYS A 430 -7.29 17.04 23.25
C LYS A 430 -6.37 18.10 22.67
N VAL A 431 -6.14 18.08 21.37
CA VAL A 431 -5.45 19.17 20.67
C VAL A 431 -6.49 20.02 19.96
N GLU A 432 -6.53 21.30 20.32
CA GLU A 432 -7.38 22.30 19.67
C GLU A 432 -6.53 23.25 18.84
N VAL A 433 -6.80 23.31 17.54
CA VAL A 433 -6.17 24.24 16.60
C VAL A 433 -7.18 25.32 16.25
N GLN A 434 -6.91 26.55 16.66
CA GLN A 434 -7.80 27.70 16.49
C GLN A 434 -7.07 28.92 15.92
N GLY A 435 -7.81 29.92 15.45
CA GLY A 435 -7.23 31.14 14.89
C GLY A 435 -6.95 31.05 13.38
N ASN A 436 -6.00 31.84 12.90
CA ASN A 436 -5.74 32.05 11.47
C ASN A 436 -4.25 31.78 11.17
N PHE A 437 -3.76 30.57 11.41
CA PHE A 437 -2.37 30.21 11.15
C PHE A 437 -2.25 28.91 10.36
N GLU A 438 -1.12 28.74 9.70
CA GLU A 438 -0.82 27.53 8.95
C GLU A 438 -0.06 26.54 9.85
N TYR A 439 -0.55 25.32 9.98
CA TYR A 439 0.12 24.24 10.70
C TYR A 439 0.78 23.29 9.70
N TYR A 440 2.10 23.17 9.78
CA TYR A 440 2.92 22.28 8.98
C TYR A 440 3.37 21.08 9.83
N GLY A 441 3.17 19.86 9.34
CA GLY A 441 3.58 18.62 10.00
C GLY A 441 2.43 17.66 10.25
N GLY A 442 2.36 17.09 11.44
CA GLY A 442 1.31 16.15 11.83
C GLY A 442 0.84 16.37 13.26
N ILE A 443 -0.37 15.92 13.57
CA ILE A 443 -0.94 15.93 14.91
C ILE A 443 -1.54 14.55 15.20
N LEU A 444 -1.01 13.91 16.23
CA LEU A 444 -1.41 12.59 16.71
C LEU A 444 -1.96 12.73 18.13
N ALA A 445 -3.27 12.87 18.29
CA ALA A 445 -3.90 13.25 19.56
C ALA A 445 -4.97 12.26 20.00
N LYS A 446 -5.35 12.29 21.28
CA LYS A 446 -6.55 11.57 21.74
C LYS A 446 -7.79 12.12 21.05
N GLN A 447 -7.89 13.44 20.96
CA GLN A 447 -8.97 14.16 20.28
C GLN A 447 -8.35 15.28 19.46
N LEU A 448 -8.74 15.41 18.20
CA LEU A 448 -8.29 16.49 17.34
C LEU A 448 -9.47 17.38 16.96
N TYR A 449 -9.33 18.67 17.24
CA TYR A 449 -10.34 19.67 16.94
C TYR A 449 -9.71 20.87 16.25
N VAL A 450 -10.10 21.14 15.02
CA VAL A 450 -9.59 22.25 14.22
C VAL A 450 -10.75 23.18 13.90
N SER A 451 -10.59 24.46 14.21
CA SER A 451 -11.58 25.51 13.98
C SER A 451 -10.89 26.80 13.52
N GLY A 452 -11.63 27.92 13.47
CA GLY A 452 -11.09 29.20 12.98
C GLY A 452 -10.84 29.19 11.47
N ASN A 453 -9.74 29.74 10.98
CA ASN A 453 -9.29 29.63 9.59
C ASN A 453 -7.89 29.01 9.51
N ALA A 454 -7.57 28.10 10.42
CA ALA A 454 -6.28 27.42 10.43
C ALA A 454 -6.16 26.48 9.22
N GLN A 455 -5.04 26.50 8.50
CA GLN A 455 -4.79 25.56 7.39
C GLN A 455 -3.85 24.45 7.84
N LEU A 456 -4.06 23.25 7.31
CA LEU A 456 -3.32 22.06 7.69
C LEU A 456 -2.45 21.58 6.53
N TYR A 457 -1.18 21.36 6.80
CA TYR A 457 -0.19 21.02 5.79
C TYR A 457 0.63 19.81 6.25
N TYR A 458 0.25 18.63 5.77
CA TYR A 458 0.94 17.39 6.09
C TYR A 458 2.35 17.36 5.49
N ASP A 459 3.34 17.03 6.31
CA ASP A 459 4.71 16.77 5.84
C ASP A 459 4.87 15.30 5.47
N GLU A 460 5.00 14.99 4.18
CA GLU A 460 5.13 13.62 3.70
C GLU A 460 6.43 12.95 4.15
N ALA A 461 7.46 13.72 4.51
CA ALA A 461 8.73 13.19 5.04
C ALA A 461 8.59 12.65 6.48
N LEU A 462 7.46 12.92 7.16
CA LEU A 462 7.14 12.26 8.43
C LEU A 462 7.04 10.74 8.30
N GLY A 463 6.93 10.21 7.07
CA GLY A 463 7.04 8.77 6.83
C GLY A 463 5.96 7.96 7.55
N LEU A 464 4.88 8.61 8.01
CA LEU A 464 3.73 7.91 8.61
C LEU A 464 2.99 7.06 7.58
N SER A 465 3.52 6.95 6.34
CA SER A 465 2.95 6.24 5.20
C SER A 465 2.37 4.90 5.64
N SER A 466 1.15 4.64 5.18
CA SER A 466 0.43 3.40 5.40
C SER A 466 1.35 2.25 5.02
N ALA A 467 1.85 1.51 6.02
CA ALA A 467 2.56 0.26 5.74
C ALA A 467 1.59 -0.60 4.94
N VAL A 468 2.01 -1.08 3.77
CA VAL A 468 1.11 -1.90 2.97
C VAL A 468 0.98 -3.24 3.68
N THR A 469 -0.18 -3.51 4.28
CA THR A 469 -0.39 -4.70 5.11
C THR A 469 -0.77 -5.94 4.31
N ASP A 470 -1.24 -5.76 3.08
CA ASP A 470 -1.65 -6.90 2.26
C ASP A 470 -1.75 -6.57 0.75
N LEU A 471 -1.92 -7.60 -0.06
CA LEU A 471 -2.30 -7.53 -1.47
C LEU A 471 -3.62 -8.26 -1.70
N ASN A 472 -4.66 -7.54 -2.09
CA ASN A 472 -5.90 -8.19 -2.49
C ASN A 472 -5.87 -8.52 -3.99
N PHE A 473 -6.04 -9.79 -4.34
CA PHE A 473 -6.03 -10.27 -5.72
C PHE A 473 -7.44 -10.49 -6.25
N THR A 474 -7.76 -9.83 -7.36
CA THR A 474 -9.02 -9.99 -8.10
C THR A 474 -8.74 -10.56 -9.49
N LEU A 475 -9.34 -11.72 -9.78
CA LEU A 475 -9.31 -12.31 -11.12
C LEU A 475 -10.22 -11.52 -12.06
N ARG A 476 -9.67 -10.97 -13.14
CA ARG A 476 -10.47 -10.47 -14.27
C ARG A 476 -10.40 -11.49 -15.40
N LYS A 477 -11.50 -12.19 -15.63
CA LYS A 477 -11.59 -13.24 -16.63
C LYS A 477 -11.49 -12.65 -18.04
N ALA A 478 -10.30 -12.68 -18.62
CA ALA A 478 -10.07 -12.47 -20.04
C ALA A 478 -9.69 -13.83 -20.66
N SER A 479 -10.65 -14.76 -20.75
CA SER A 479 -10.36 -16.08 -21.34
C SER A 479 -10.36 -15.96 -22.87
N VAL A 480 -9.19 -15.87 -23.50
CA VAL A 480 -9.05 -16.08 -24.94
C VAL A 480 -8.61 -17.53 -25.16
N ARG A 481 -9.35 -18.25 -26.02
CA ARG A 481 -9.14 -19.67 -26.30
C ARG A 481 -8.20 -19.81 -27.50
N TYR A 482 -6.94 -20.21 -27.26
CA TYR A 482 -6.05 -20.61 -28.35
C TYR A 482 -6.13 -22.13 -28.59
N ARG A 483 -6.02 -22.51 -29.87
CA ARG A 483 -6.01 -23.90 -30.35
C ARG A 483 -4.60 -24.33 -30.67
#